data_AF-A0A401U018-F1
#
_entry.id   AF-A0A401U018-F1
#
_cell.length_a   1.000
_cell.length_b   1.000
_cell.length_c   1.000
_cell.angle_alpha   90.00
_cell.angle_beta   90.00
_cell.angle_gamma   90.00
#
_symmetry.space_group_name_H-M   'P 1'
#
loop_
_entity.id
_entity.type
_entity.pdbx_description
1 polymer ?
#
loop_
_entity_poly.entity_id
_entity_poly.type
_entity_poly.pdbx_seq_one_letter_code
_entity_poly.pdbx_strand_id
1 'polypeptide(L)'
;MTYIVNIVPRSRHTKPAGDGGARRDRSRDRVVAVLAYDGVNAFELGMALEVFGLPNMRPDWYRVAVCAERPGVPLTAGAGVK
;
A
#
# COMPACT_ATOMS: atom_id res chain seq x y z
N MET A 1 3.71 -13.77 17.45
CA MET A 1 2.36 -13.67 16.87
C MET A 1 2.30 -12.38 16.08
N THR A 2 2.64 -12.45 14.79
CA THR A 2 3.01 -11.29 13.96
C THR A 2 1.77 -10.72 13.28
N TYR A 3 1.44 -9.47 13.56
CA TYR A 3 0.49 -8.72 12.76
C TYR A 3 0.97 -7.27 12.71
N ILE A 4 1.32 -6.79 11.51
CA ILE A 4 0.58 -5.75 10.82
C ILE A 4 0.78 -6.06 9.33
N VAL A 5 -0.22 -6.72 8.75
CA VAL A 5 -0.54 -6.57 7.34
C VAL A 5 -1.56 -5.44 7.34
N ASN A 6 -1.13 -4.18 7.21
CA ASN A 6 -2.09 -3.08 7.09
C ASN A 6 -2.63 -3.04 5.66
N ILE A 7 -3.35 -4.10 5.29
CA ILE A 7 -4.38 -3.99 4.27
C ILE A 7 -5.37 -3.00 4.88
N VAL A 8 -5.37 -1.76 4.35
CA VAL A 8 -6.41 -0.74 4.53
C VAL A 8 -7.74 -1.40 4.90
N PRO A 9 -8.48 -0.91 5.92
CA PRO A 9 -9.64 -1.60 6.47
C PRO A 9 -10.52 -2.10 5.34
N ARG A 10 -10.78 -3.41 5.30
CA ARG A 10 -11.87 -3.95 4.50
C ARG A 10 -13.13 -3.22 4.98
N SER A 11 -13.57 -2.20 4.25
CA SER A 11 -14.89 -1.61 4.45
C SER A 11 -15.88 -2.75 4.40
N ARG A 12 -16.50 -3.03 5.56
CA ARG A 12 -17.49 -4.09 5.73
C ARG A 12 -18.60 -3.85 4.72
N HIS A 13 -18.68 -4.70 3.70
CA HIS A 13 -19.79 -4.67 2.77
C HIS A 13 -21.01 -5.23 3.51
N THR A 14 -21.95 -4.36 3.88
CA THR A 14 -23.34 -4.77 3.90
C THR A 14 -23.71 -5.19 2.48
N LYS A 15 -24.28 -6.39 2.34
CA LYS A 15 -24.72 -6.95 1.06
C LYS A 15 -25.85 -6.06 0.50
N PRO A 16 -25.70 -5.43 -0.68
CA PRO A 16 -26.84 -4.81 -1.31
C PRO A 16 -27.67 -5.90 -1.99
N ALA A 17 -28.96 -5.87 -1.75
CA ALA A 17 -29.94 -6.49 -2.64
C ALA A 17 -29.94 -5.70 -3.95
N GLY A 18 -29.97 -6.39 -5.09
CA GLY A 18 -30.18 -5.75 -6.39
C GLY A 18 -29.18 -6.17 -7.45
N ASP A 19 -29.68 -7.02 -8.33
CA ASP A 19 -29.18 -7.36 -9.66
C ASP A 19 -28.84 -6.08 -10.49
N GLY A 20 -27.65 -6.06 -11.10
CA GLY A 20 -27.18 -4.91 -11.88
C GLY A 20 -25.66 -4.85 -12.10
N GLY A 21 -25.14 -5.67 -13.01
CA GLY A 21 -23.97 -5.35 -13.84
C GLY A 21 -22.66 -4.99 -13.12
N ALA A 22 -21.90 -6.00 -12.73
CA ALA A 22 -20.58 -5.89 -12.10
C ALA A 22 -19.52 -5.22 -12.99
N ARG A 23 -19.45 -3.88 -12.98
CA ARG A 23 -18.13 -3.22 -13.01
C ARG A 23 -17.58 -3.31 -11.59
N ARG A 24 -16.98 -4.45 -11.24
CA ARG A 24 -16.10 -4.55 -10.05
C ARG A 24 -15.24 -3.30 -10.06
N ASP A 25 -15.28 -2.55 -8.96
CA ASP A 25 -14.47 -1.37 -8.72
C ASP A 25 -12.99 -1.71 -8.97
N ARG A 26 -12.51 -1.49 -10.20
CA ARG A 26 -11.17 -1.90 -10.66
C ARG A 26 -10.07 -1.17 -9.89
N SER A 27 -10.41 -0.09 -9.15
CA SER A 27 -9.54 0.55 -8.18
C SER A 27 -9.11 -0.38 -7.06
N ARG A 28 -9.95 -1.35 -6.66
CA ARG A 28 -9.65 -2.26 -5.55
C ARG A 28 -8.56 -3.28 -5.87
N ASP A 29 -8.26 -3.49 -7.15
CA ASP A 29 -7.37 -4.56 -7.61
C ASP A 29 -5.92 -4.08 -7.88
N ARG A 30 -5.61 -2.78 -7.73
CA ARG A 30 -4.30 -2.20 -8.04
C ARG A 30 -3.50 -1.86 -6.77
N VAL A 31 -2.89 -2.87 -6.17
CA VAL A 31 -2.01 -2.69 -5.01
C VAL A 31 -0.55 -2.75 -5.44
N VAL A 32 0.25 -1.77 -4.99
CA VAL A 32 1.72 -1.77 -5.11
C VAL A 32 2.30 -1.96 -3.71
N ALA A 33 3.09 -3.00 -3.54
CA ALA A 33 3.83 -3.26 -2.31
C ALA A 33 5.29 -2.80 -2.48
N VAL A 34 5.76 -1.95 -1.57
CA VAL A 34 7.13 -1.44 -1.56
C VAL A 34 7.83 -1.98 -0.33
N LEU A 35 8.90 -2.77 -0.51
CA LEU A 35 9.66 -3.34 0.58
C LEU A 35 10.66 -2.32 1.14
N ALA A 36 10.48 -1.91 2.38
CA ALA A 36 11.49 -1.27 3.20
C ALA A 36 12.32 -2.35 3.92
N TYR A 37 13.63 -2.20 3.89
CA TYR A 37 14.59 -3.09 4.54
C TYR A 37 15.73 -2.25 5.12
N ASP A 38 16.54 -2.88 5.96
CA ASP A 38 17.67 -2.18 6.58
C ASP A 38 18.72 -1.85 5.53
N GLY A 39 19.14 -0.58 5.48
CA GLY A 39 19.99 -0.04 4.43
C GLY A 39 19.27 0.31 3.13
N VAL A 40 17.92 0.30 3.09
CA VAL A 40 17.18 0.75 1.89
C VAL A 40 17.61 2.16 1.49
N ASN A 41 17.76 2.42 0.19
CA ASN A 41 18.03 3.77 -0.27
C ASN A 41 16.78 4.65 -0.06
N ALA A 42 16.90 5.68 0.79
CA ALA A 42 15.77 6.55 1.12
C ALA A 42 15.24 7.33 -0.10
N PHE A 43 16.11 7.68 -1.06
CA PHE A 43 15.70 8.37 -2.28
C PHE A 43 14.87 7.46 -3.19
N GLU A 44 15.31 6.22 -3.42
CA GLU A 44 14.56 5.26 -4.24
C GLU A 44 13.22 4.89 -3.60
N LEU A 45 13.21 4.71 -2.27
CA LEU A 45 11.97 4.50 -1.51
C LEU A 45 11.02 5.70 -1.65
N GLY A 46 11.54 6.92 -1.54
CA GLY A 46 10.77 8.16 -1.74
C GLY A 46 10.17 8.26 -3.13
N MET A 47 10.98 8.01 -4.17
CA MET A 47 10.54 8.01 -5.57
C MET A 47 9.37 7.04 -5.82
N ALA A 48 9.43 5.83 -5.26
CA ALA A 48 8.34 4.87 -5.39
C ALA A 48 7.03 5.38 -4.75
N LEU A 49 7.14 6.06 -3.59
CA LEU A 49 5.99 6.65 -2.91
C LEU A 49 5.43 7.87 -3.65
N GLU A 50 6.28 8.68 -4.28
CA GLU A 50 5.83 9.82 -5.09
C GLU A 50 5.12 9.37 -6.37
N VAL A 51 5.61 8.32 -7.04
CA VAL A 51 4.98 7.83 -8.27
C VAL A 51 3.64 7.14 -7.99
N PHE A 52 3.59 6.28 -6.98
CA PHE A 52 2.42 5.42 -6.75
C PHE A 52 1.49 5.90 -5.64
N GLY A 53 2.00 6.64 -4.65
CA GLY A 53 1.28 7.01 -3.42
C GLY A 53 0.42 8.26 -3.52
N LEU A 54 0.56 9.04 -4.60
CA LEU A 54 -0.25 10.24 -4.80
C LEU A 54 -1.74 9.88 -4.99
N PRO A 55 -2.66 10.51 -4.24
CA PRO A 55 -4.08 10.21 -4.38
C PRO A 55 -4.67 10.78 -5.67
N ASN A 56 -5.70 10.11 -6.21
CA ASN A 56 -6.63 10.64 -7.22
C ASN A 56 -6.04 11.13 -8.56
N MET A 57 -4.85 10.67 -8.95
CA MET A 57 -4.24 11.07 -10.23
C MET A 57 -5.03 10.58 -11.47
N ARG A 58 -5.77 9.47 -11.35
CA ARG A 58 -6.76 8.96 -12.32
C ARG A 58 -7.85 8.14 -11.61
N PRO A 59 -9.00 7.87 -12.25
CA PRO A 59 -9.91 6.82 -11.78
C PRO A 59 -9.15 5.50 -11.65
N ASP A 60 -9.39 4.78 -10.56
CA ASP A 60 -8.72 3.51 -10.26
C ASP A 60 -7.19 3.64 -10.08
N TRP A 61 -6.73 4.71 -9.39
CA TRP A 61 -5.31 4.88 -9.03
C TRP A 61 -4.81 3.79 -8.06
N TYR A 62 -3.50 3.69 -7.91
CA TYR A 62 -2.87 2.66 -7.06
C TYR A 62 -3.14 2.87 -5.58
N ARG A 63 -3.22 1.75 -4.87
CA ARG A 63 -3.10 1.70 -3.41
C ARG A 63 -1.69 1.23 -3.08
N VAL A 64 -0.94 2.04 -2.33
CA VAL A 64 0.43 1.69 -1.94
C VAL A 64 0.46 1.14 -0.53
N ALA A 65 1.24 0.07 -0.32
CA ALA A 65 1.58 -0.47 0.98
C ALA A 65 3.10 -0.52 1.12
N VAL A 66 3.63 0.08 2.19
CA VAL A 66 5.03 -0.13 2.58
C VAL A 66 5.10 -1.34 3.50
N CYS A 67 5.97 -2.28 3.16
CA CYS A 67 6.16 -3.54 3.87
C CYS A 67 7.57 -3.63 4.42
N ALA A 68 7.77 -4.41 5.48
CA ALA A 68 9.09 -4.70 6.03
C ALA A 68 9.22 -6.21 6.25
N GLU A 69 10.43 -6.74 6.08
CA GLU A 69 10.73 -8.15 6.40
C GLU A 69 10.43 -8.48 7.87
N ARG A 70 10.72 -7.52 8.76
CA ARG A 70 10.50 -7.62 10.21
C ARG A 70 9.56 -6.50 10.68
N PRO A 71 8.24 -6.69 10.60
CA PRO A 71 7.27 -5.67 11.03
C PRO A 71 7.45 -5.28 12.49
N GLY A 72 7.41 -3.98 12.78
CA GLY A 72 7.56 -3.43 14.13
C GLY A 72 9.02 -3.29 14.61
N VAL A 73 9.99 -3.77 13.84
CA VAL A 73 11.41 -3.51 14.11
C VAL A 73 11.83 -2.23 13.38
N PRO A 74 12.44 -1.23 14.05
CA PRO A 74 12.96 -0.05 13.38
C PRO A 74 13.97 -0.43 12.29
N LEU A 75 13.87 0.24 11.15
CA LEU A 75 14.80 0.10 10.03
C LEU A 75 15.65 1.36 9.95
N THR A 76 16.91 1.23 9.54
CA THR A 76 17.75 2.38 9.22
C THR A 76 17.98 2.40 7.72
N ALA A 77 17.48 3.41 7.01
CA ALA A 77 17.79 3.60 5.61
C ALA A 77 19.27 4.00 5.41
N GLY A 78 19.74 3.98 4.16
CA GLY A 78 21.07 4.46 3.79
C GLY A 78 21.36 5.86 4.36
N ALA A 79 22.62 6.10 4.71
CA ALA A 79 23.08 7.32 5.37
C ALA A 79 22.48 7.61 6.77
N GLY A 80 21.81 6.63 7.41
CA GLY A 80 21.42 6.71 8.82
C GLY A 80 20.03 7.27 9.10
N VAL A 81 19.17 7.40 8.08
CA VAL A 81 17.77 7.82 8.24
C VAL A 81 16.98 6.73 8.97
N LYS A 82 16.16 7.08 9.96
CA LYS A 82 15.40 6.14 10.80
C LYS A 82 13.92 6.47 10.79
#